data_AF-A0AAV4DPG2-F1
#
_entry.id   AF-A0AAV4DPG2-F1
#
_cell.length_a   1.000
_cell.length_b   1.000
_cell.length_c   1.000
_cell.angle_alpha   90.00
_cell.angle_beta   90.00
_cell.angle_gamma   90.00
#
_symmetry.space_group_name_H-M   'P 1'
#
loop_
_entity.id
_entity.type
_entity.pdbx_description
1 polymer ?
#
loop_
_entity_poly.entity_id
_entity_poly.type
_entity_poly.pdbx_seq_one_letter_code
_entity_poly.pdbx_strand_id
1 'polypeptide(L)'
;MFSDNCGGQNRNRYVAFALWFARNHLSLSKITHTFLEKGHTETENDSIHATMERAKRRLELYTPDQWYTAVRAARVSKQPYKVKDMTAKDFVDFKSMSNNVTDLAIDDDGQKIMWSRTRQLFIMEEDPHAIFFATAYGGVPRRMAVYRRNRRF
;
A
#
# COMPACT_ATOMS: atom_id res chain seq x y z
N MET A 1 0.28 -10.44 0.66
CA MET A 1 -0.67 -9.53 0.01
C MET A 1 -0.25 -9.30 -1.44
N PHE A 2 -1.19 -9.09 -2.34
CA PHE A 2 -0.93 -8.75 -3.73
C PHE A 2 -1.50 -7.37 -4.07
N SER A 3 -0.82 -6.61 -4.92
CA SER A 3 -1.34 -5.37 -5.48
C SER A 3 -0.94 -5.24 -6.94
N ASP A 4 -1.66 -4.40 -7.66
CA ASP A 4 -1.39 -4.12 -9.04
C ASP A 4 -0.02 -3.43 -9.26
N ASN A 5 0.32 -3.25 -10.52
CA ASN A 5 1.54 -2.56 -10.94
C ASN A 5 1.35 -1.04 -11.09
N CYS A 6 0.39 -0.43 -10.39
CA CYS A 6 0.20 1.01 -10.49
C CYS A 6 1.32 1.74 -9.73
N GLY A 7 2.32 2.24 -10.46
CA GLY A 7 3.52 2.86 -9.92
C GLY A 7 3.26 4.02 -8.96
N GLY A 8 2.30 4.89 -9.31
CA GLY A 8 1.94 6.04 -8.49
C GLY A 8 1.17 5.66 -7.22
N GLN A 9 0.31 4.65 -7.31
CA GLN A 9 -0.61 4.29 -6.21
C GLN A 9 0.01 3.29 -5.25
N ASN A 10 0.48 2.16 -5.76
CA ASN A 10 0.83 1.00 -4.93
C ASN A 10 2.35 0.79 -4.83
N ARG A 11 3.10 1.11 -5.88
CA ARG A 11 4.53 0.78 -5.97
C ARG A 11 5.42 1.99 -5.70
N ASN A 12 5.37 2.51 -4.47
CA ASN A 12 6.16 3.65 -4.03
C ASN A 12 6.71 3.47 -2.60
N ARG A 13 7.65 4.35 -2.21
CA ARG A 13 8.31 4.31 -0.91
C ARG A 13 7.37 4.51 0.29
N TYR A 14 6.28 5.27 0.12
CA TYR A 14 5.34 5.54 1.21
C TYR A 14 4.48 4.31 1.51
N VAL A 15 4.13 3.52 0.49
CA VAL A 15 3.48 2.22 0.70
C VAL A 15 4.42 1.25 1.40
N ALA A 16 5.70 1.21 1.00
CA ALA A 16 6.69 0.39 1.72
C ALA A 16 6.81 0.80 3.20
N PHE A 17 6.86 2.11 3.47
CA PHE A 17 6.87 2.64 4.83
C PHE A 17 5.59 2.31 5.60
N ALA A 18 4.42 2.41 4.98
CA ALA A 18 3.14 2.08 5.61
C ALA A 18 3.07 0.59 6.00
N LEU A 19 3.56 -0.31 5.16
CA LEU A 19 3.65 -1.74 5.47
C LEU A 19 4.62 -2.00 6.62
N TRP A 20 5.77 -1.34 6.62
CA TRP A 20 6.73 -1.41 7.72
C TRP A 20 6.11 -0.91 9.03
N PHE A 21 5.42 0.22 8.99
CA PHE A 21 4.74 0.79 10.15
C PHE A 21 3.65 -0.17 10.68
N ALA A 22 2.81 -0.69 9.80
CA ALA A 22 1.75 -1.64 10.15
C ALA A 22 2.33 -2.90 10.80
N ARG A 23 3.43 -3.47 10.29
CA ARG A 23 4.08 -4.63 10.89
C ARG A 23 4.45 -4.38 12.35
N ASN A 24 5.05 -3.22 12.62
CA ASN A 24 5.56 -2.87 13.94
C ASN A 24 4.47 -2.45 14.94
N HIS A 25 3.27 -2.07 14.48
CA HIS A 25 2.19 -1.59 15.35
C HIS A 25 0.98 -2.53 15.45
N LEU A 26 0.86 -3.53 14.56
CA LEU A 26 -0.28 -4.46 14.50
C LEU A 26 0.08 -5.89 14.94
N SER A 27 1.19 -6.06 15.68
CA SER A 27 1.66 -7.37 16.17
C SER A 27 1.77 -8.44 15.07
N LEU A 28 2.30 -8.07 13.90
CA LEU A 28 2.48 -8.98 12.78
C LEU A 28 3.92 -9.50 12.76
N SER A 29 4.10 -10.82 12.61
CA SER A 29 5.44 -11.41 12.48
C SER A 29 6.08 -11.06 11.14
N LYS A 30 5.32 -11.16 10.04
CA LYS A 30 5.81 -10.95 8.69
C LYS A 30 4.77 -10.36 7.75
N ILE A 31 5.21 -9.44 6.90
CA ILE A 31 4.45 -8.95 5.74
C ILE A 31 5.25 -9.25 4.48
N THR A 32 4.66 -10.03 3.59
CA THR A 32 5.13 -10.17 2.21
C THR A 32 4.12 -9.49 1.29
N HIS A 33 4.58 -8.47 0.56
CA HIS A 33 3.78 -7.78 -0.45
C HIS A 33 4.35 -8.08 -1.84
N THR A 34 3.53 -8.62 -2.73
CA THR A 34 3.91 -8.96 -4.11
C THR A 34 3.15 -8.06 -5.09
N PHE A 35 3.86 -7.29 -5.89
CA PHE A 35 3.26 -6.51 -6.97
C PHE A 35 3.12 -7.38 -8.21
N LEU A 36 1.97 -7.34 -8.87
CA LEU A 36 1.69 -8.12 -10.08
C LEU A 36 2.41 -7.56 -11.31
N GLU A 37 2.50 -8.37 -12.37
CA GLU A 37 2.99 -7.93 -13.67
C GLU A 37 1.95 -7.06 -14.38
N LYS A 38 2.41 -6.23 -15.33
CA LYS A 38 1.50 -5.41 -16.14
C LYS A 38 0.67 -6.34 -17.03
N GLY A 39 -0.66 -6.18 -17.01
CA GLY A 39 -1.58 -6.96 -17.86
C GLY A 39 -2.40 -8.04 -17.13
N HIS A 40 -2.16 -8.25 -15.82
CA HIS A 40 -2.90 -9.23 -15.01
C HIS A 40 -3.65 -8.56 -13.85
N THR A 41 -4.39 -7.49 -14.16
CA THR A 41 -5.01 -6.62 -13.16
C THR A 41 -6.52 -6.61 -13.29
N GLU A 42 -7.15 -7.75 -13.01
CA GLU A 42 -8.57 -7.78 -12.65
C GLU A 42 -8.66 -8.18 -11.19
N THR A 43 -8.37 -7.22 -10.31
CA THR A 43 -8.47 -7.46 -8.87
C THR A 43 -9.91 -7.31 -8.42
N GLU A 44 -10.26 -7.90 -7.26
CA GLU A 44 -11.58 -7.72 -6.67
C GLU A 44 -11.94 -6.23 -6.53
N ASN A 45 -10.95 -5.39 -6.23
CA ASN A 45 -11.13 -3.95 -6.12
C ASN A 45 -11.66 -3.33 -7.44
N ASP A 46 -11.14 -3.75 -8.59
CA ASP A 46 -11.57 -3.25 -9.90
C ASP A 46 -13.04 -3.58 -10.17
N SER A 47 -13.50 -4.75 -9.70
CA SER A 47 -14.92 -5.14 -9.80
C SER A 47 -15.84 -4.27 -8.95
N ILE A 48 -15.39 -3.86 -7.76
CA ILE A 48 -16.12 -2.95 -6.87
C ILE A 48 -16.16 -1.56 -7.50
N HIS A 49 -15.02 -1.03 -7.97
CA HIS A 49 -14.95 0.24 -8.69
C HIS A 49 -15.87 0.28 -9.91
N ALA A 50 -15.86 -0.76 -10.75
CA ALA A 50 -16.76 -0.86 -11.90
C ALA A 50 -18.24 -0.84 -11.49
N THR A 51 -18.58 -1.44 -10.35
CA THR A 51 -19.95 -1.49 -9.83
C THR A 51 -20.40 -0.13 -9.30
N MET A 52 -19.53 0.56 -8.55
CA MET A 52 -19.76 1.93 -8.08
C MET A 52 -19.90 2.92 -9.24
N GLU A 53 -19.04 2.85 -10.25
CA GLU A 53 -19.11 3.73 -11.42
C GLU A 53 -20.41 3.53 -12.23
N ARG A 54 -20.89 2.28 -12.36
CA ARG A 54 -22.19 2.02 -13.00
C ARG A 54 -23.35 2.58 -12.18
N ALA A 55 -23.31 2.45 -10.86
CA ALA A 55 -24.35 2.96 -9.97
C ALA A 55 -24.41 4.49 -9.98
N LYS A 56 -23.24 5.14 -9.93
CA LYS A 56 -23.08 6.60 -9.99
C LYS A 56 -23.76 7.21 -11.22
N ARG A 57 -23.69 6.56 -12.39
CA ARG A 57 -24.33 7.07 -13.63
C ARG A 57 -25.84 7.26 -13.52
N ARG A 58 -26.48 6.68 -12.50
CA ARG A 58 -27.93 6.77 -12.25
C ARG A 58 -28.28 7.65 -11.04
N LEU A 59 -27.28 8.27 -10.40
CA LEU A 59 -27.43 9.03 -9.17
C LEU A 59 -26.85 10.44 -9.35
N GLU A 60 -27.62 11.45 -8.98
CA GLU A 60 -27.11 12.81 -8.86
C GLU A 60 -26.54 13.02 -7.45
N LEU A 61 -25.22 13.23 -7.38
CA LEU A 61 -24.49 13.41 -6.13
C LEU A 61 -24.07 14.87 -6.00
N TYR A 62 -24.64 15.58 -5.02
CA TYR A 62 -24.41 16.99 -4.73
C TYR A 62 -23.50 17.21 -3.52
N THR A 63 -23.37 16.20 -2.64
CA THR A 63 -22.55 16.28 -1.43
C THR A 63 -21.66 15.04 -1.27
N PRO A 64 -20.49 15.14 -0.60
CA PRO A 64 -19.64 14.00 -0.30
C PRO A 64 -20.37 12.87 0.44
N ASP A 65 -21.26 13.20 1.38
CA ASP A 65 -21.96 12.20 2.20
C ASP A 65 -22.90 11.30 1.38
N GLN A 66 -23.42 11.81 0.27
CA GLN A 66 -24.25 11.01 -0.64
C GLN A 66 -23.47 9.85 -1.28
N TRP A 67 -22.13 9.92 -1.32
CA TRP A 67 -21.31 8.80 -1.77
C TRP A 67 -21.44 7.58 -0.87
N TYR A 68 -21.61 7.73 0.45
CA TYR A 68 -21.76 6.57 1.33
C TYR A 68 -22.99 5.75 0.95
N THR A 69 -24.11 6.42 0.69
CA THR A 69 -25.36 5.79 0.24
C THR A 69 -25.22 5.20 -1.16
N ALA A 70 -24.60 5.94 -2.09
CA ALA A 70 -24.37 5.47 -3.45
C ALA A 70 -23.52 4.20 -3.48
N VAL A 71 -22.45 4.14 -2.68
CA VAL A 71 -21.58 2.97 -2.56
C VAL A 71 -22.34 1.82 -1.92
N ARG A 72 -23.08 2.03 -0.82
CA ARG A 72 -23.90 0.96 -0.18
C ARG A 72 -24.86 0.32 -1.19
N ALA A 73 -25.51 1.14 -2.02
CA ALA A 73 -26.49 0.70 -3.00
C ALA A 73 -25.90 0.19 -4.33
N ALA A 74 -24.58 0.35 -4.56
CA ALA A 74 -23.98 0.04 -5.86
C ALA A 74 -24.08 -1.45 -6.23
N ARG A 75 -24.05 -2.35 -5.24
CA ARG A 75 -24.09 -3.80 -5.45
C ARG A 75 -25.54 -4.29 -5.49
N VAL A 76 -26.08 -4.41 -6.70
CA VAL A 76 -27.51 -4.71 -6.94
C VAL A 76 -27.86 -6.19 -6.77
N SER A 77 -26.99 -7.13 -7.18
CA SER A 77 -27.32 -8.56 -7.26
C SER A 77 -26.85 -9.42 -6.09
N LYS A 78 -26.06 -8.86 -5.17
CA LYS A 78 -25.46 -9.54 -4.02
C LYS A 78 -25.66 -8.68 -2.77
N GLN A 79 -25.18 -9.16 -1.62
CA GLN A 79 -25.23 -8.38 -0.37
C GLN A 79 -24.62 -6.98 -0.57
N PRO A 80 -25.29 -5.90 -0.11
CA PRO A 80 -24.77 -4.54 -0.14
C PRO A 80 -23.37 -4.42 0.45
N TYR A 81 -22.58 -3.44 0.00
CA TYR A 81 -21.27 -3.20 0.58
C TYR A 81 -21.41 -2.67 2.02
N LYS A 82 -20.61 -3.21 2.94
CA LYS A 82 -20.47 -2.64 4.28
C LYS A 82 -19.58 -1.40 4.19
N VAL A 83 -20.20 -0.22 4.13
CA VAL A 83 -19.49 1.05 4.09
C VAL A 83 -19.24 1.56 5.49
N LYS A 84 -17.96 1.73 5.83
CA LYS A 84 -17.50 2.40 7.06
C LYS A 84 -17.22 3.86 6.73
N ASP A 85 -17.90 4.75 7.42
CA ASP A 85 -17.70 6.18 7.25
C ASP A 85 -16.36 6.55 7.90
N MET A 86 -15.51 7.25 7.15
CA MET A 86 -14.17 7.65 7.57
C MET A 86 -14.01 9.15 7.40
N THR A 87 -13.27 9.75 8.33
CA THR A 87 -12.92 11.16 8.36
C THR A 87 -11.42 11.33 8.12
N ALA A 88 -10.95 12.57 7.92
CA ALA A 88 -9.53 12.86 7.76
C ALA A 88 -8.67 12.32 8.94
N LYS A 89 -9.24 12.19 10.14
CA LYS A 89 -8.55 11.67 11.34
C LYS A 89 -8.26 10.18 11.27
N ASP A 90 -8.99 9.44 10.43
CA ASP A 90 -8.81 8.01 10.24
C ASP A 90 -7.67 7.68 9.27
N PHE A 91 -7.12 8.69 8.58
CA PHE A 91 -6.04 8.52 7.61
C PHE A 91 -4.70 8.97 8.19
N VAL A 92 -3.69 8.11 8.06
CA VAL A 92 -2.33 8.37 8.52
C VAL A 92 -1.50 8.95 7.38
N ASP A 93 -0.83 10.08 7.63
CA ASP A 93 0.10 10.69 6.67
C ASP A 93 1.49 10.03 6.74
N PHE A 94 1.62 8.91 6.04
CA PHE A 94 2.88 8.18 5.93
C PHE A 94 3.98 8.96 5.22
N LYS A 95 3.62 9.94 4.36
CA LYS A 95 4.60 10.78 3.70
C LYS A 95 5.26 11.73 4.69
N SER A 96 4.47 12.43 5.49
CA SER A 96 4.99 13.29 6.56
C SER A 96 5.81 12.50 7.59
N MET A 97 5.30 11.34 8.03
CA MET A 97 6.01 10.48 8.98
C MET A 97 7.35 9.94 8.45
N SER A 98 7.43 9.67 7.14
CA SER A 98 8.67 9.18 6.53
C SER A 98 9.82 10.20 6.53
N ASN A 99 9.57 11.46 6.88
CA ASN A 99 10.64 12.46 7.02
C ASN A 99 11.51 12.23 8.26
N ASN A 100 11.03 11.45 9.23
CA ASN A 100 11.75 11.16 10.48
C ASN A 100 12.61 9.89 10.40
N VAL A 101 12.70 9.28 9.22
CA VAL A 101 13.44 8.03 8.98
C VAL A 101 14.55 8.26 7.94
N THR A 102 15.31 7.23 7.63
CA THR A 102 16.33 7.27 6.57
C THR A 102 15.72 7.61 5.20
N ASP A 103 16.56 7.99 4.24
CA ASP A 103 16.09 8.17 2.87
C ASP A 103 15.69 6.84 2.26
N LEU A 104 14.38 6.62 2.18
CA LEU A 104 13.77 5.43 1.57
C LEU A 104 13.90 5.39 0.03
N ALA A 105 14.74 6.22 -0.57
CA ALA A 105 15.11 6.15 -1.98
C ALA A 105 16.45 5.44 -2.22
N ILE A 106 17.18 5.07 -1.16
CA ILE A 106 18.53 4.51 -1.23
C ILE A 106 18.59 3.23 -0.38
N ASP A 107 19.24 2.19 -0.89
CA ASP A 107 19.48 0.96 -0.14
C ASP A 107 20.72 1.06 0.76
N ASP A 108 21.02 0.00 1.52
CA ASP A 108 22.15 0.00 2.45
C ASP A 108 23.52 0.11 1.76
N ASP A 109 23.60 -0.26 0.47
CA ASP A 109 24.81 -0.16 -0.34
C ASP A 109 24.98 1.24 -0.97
N GLY A 110 24.07 2.18 -0.66
CA GLY A 110 24.09 3.52 -1.23
C GLY A 110 23.52 3.59 -2.65
N GLN A 111 22.89 2.54 -3.15
CA GLN A 111 22.31 2.51 -4.48
C GLN A 111 20.86 3.00 -4.49
N LYS A 112 20.50 3.71 -5.56
CA LYS A 112 19.13 4.21 -5.75
C LYS A 112 18.15 3.04 -5.94
N ILE A 113 17.06 3.08 -5.19
CA ILE A 113 15.96 2.12 -5.29
C ILE A 113 15.03 2.54 -6.42
N MET A 114 14.94 1.70 -7.45
CA MET A 114 13.95 1.87 -8.52
C MET A 114 12.62 1.26 -8.08
N TRP A 115 11.83 2.02 -7.33
CA TRP A 115 10.52 1.58 -6.84
C TRP A 115 9.63 1.04 -7.96
N SER A 116 9.62 1.66 -9.14
CA SER A 116 8.88 1.18 -10.31
C SER A 116 9.23 -0.24 -10.76
N ARG A 117 10.43 -0.75 -10.42
CA ARG A 117 10.89 -2.12 -10.74
C ARG A 117 10.75 -3.08 -9.57
N THR A 118 10.37 -2.62 -8.39
CA THR A 118 10.19 -3.48 -7.22
C THR A 118 9.02 -4.44 -7.45
N ARG A 119 9.25 -5.72 -7.23
CA ARG A 119 8.27 -6.81 -7.40
C ARG A 119 7.78 -7.35 -6.08
N GLN A 120 8.65 -7.38 -5.07
CA GLN A 120 8.29 -7.87 -3.75
C GLN A 120 8.88 -7.01 -2.65
N LEU A 121 8.13 -6.87 -1.57
CA LEU A 121 8.58 -6.30 -0.29
C LEU A 121 8.44 -7.36 0.79
N PHE A 122 9.41 -7.38 1.68
CA PHE A 122 9.41 -8.23 2.86
C PHE A 122 9.74 -7.39 4.08
N ILE A 123 8.86 -7.44 5.07
CA ILE A 123 9.04 -6.82 6.38
C ILE A 123 8.89 -7.95 7.38
N MET A 124 9.88 -8.13 8.26
CA MET A 124 9.93 -9.28 9.16
C MET A 124 10.29 -8.83 10.58
N GLU A 125 9.93 -9.66 11.55
CA GLU A 125 10.19 -9.43 12.97
C GLU A 125 11.66 -9.47 13.33
N GLU A 126 12.42 -10.30 12.64
CA GLU A 126 13.82 -10.59 12.90
C GLU A 126 14.71 -9.36 12.62
N ASP A 127 14.27 -8.47 11.72
CA ASP A 127 14.92 -7.17 11.47
C ASP A 127 13.85 -6.06 11.41
N PRO A 128 13.36 -5.58 12.57
CA PRO A 128 12.25 -4.64 12.64
C PRO A 128 12.63 -3.24 12.16
N HIS A 129 13.92 -2.99 11.92
CA HIS A 129 14.44 -1.69 11.46
C HIS A 129 14.73 -1.66 9.97
N ALA A 130 14.32 -2.67 9.21
CA ALA A 130 14.59 -2.77 7.78
C ALA A 130 13.37 -3.16 6.94
N ILE A 131 13.46 -2.84 5.66
CA ILE A 131 12.59 -3.34 4.60
C ILE A 131 13.49 -4.06 3.61
N PHE A 132 13.12 -5.27 3.24
CA PHE A 132 13.77 -6.01 2.16
C PHE A 132 12.92 -5.88 0.90
N PHE A 133 13.56 -5.77 -0.25
CA PHE A 133 12.87 -5.63 -1.53
C PHE A 133 13.59 -6.38 -2.65
N ALA A 134 12.82 -6.96 -3.57
CA ALA A 134 13.35 -7.66 -4.73
C ALA A 134 12.78 -7.07 -6.02
N THR A 135 13.61 -6.99 -7.07
CA THR A 135 13.22 -6.47 -8.40
C THR A 135 12.79 -7.57 -9.38
N ALA A 136 12.88 -8.84 -8.97
CA ALA A 136 12.43 -10.01 -9.70
C ALA A 136 11.76 -10.98 -8.72
N TYR A 137 10.79 -11.77 -9.20
CA TYR A 137 10.17 -12.82 -8.37
C TYR A 137 11.21 -13.91 -8.08
N GLY A 138 11.38 -14.26 -6.80
CA GLY A 138 12.41 -15.20 -6.38
C GLY A 138 13.85 -14.66 -6.48
N GLY A 139 14.03 -13.37 -6.82
CA GLY A 139 15.33 -12.73 -6.80
C GLY A 139 15.85 -12.53 -5.38
N VAL A 140 17.17 -12.37 -5.24
CA VAL A 140 17.80 -12.06 -3.94
C VAL A 140 17.31 -10.68 -3.45
N PRO A 141 16.67 -10.61 -2.27
CA PRO A 141 16.21 -9.33 -1.73
C PRO A 141 17.39 -8.45 -1.33
N ARG A 142 17.32 -7.16 -1.68
CA ARG A 142 18.19 -6.11 -1.15
C ARG A 142 17.57 -5.54 0.11
N ARG A 143 18.41 -5.02 1.00
CA ARG A 143 18.02 -4.45 2.28
C ARG A 143 18.07 -2.93 2.24
N MET A 144 17.10 -2.30 2.88
CA MET A 144 17.07 -0.86 3.14
C MET A 144 16.71 -0.66 4.61
N ALA A 145 17.63 -0.06 5.38
CA ALA A 145 17.37 0.36 6.74
C ALA A 145 16.33 1.49 6.75
N VAL A 146 15.33 1.40 7.64
CA VAL A 146 14.38 2.47 7.95
C VAL A 146 14.92 3.39 9.03
N TYR A 147 15.59 2.86 10.05
CA TYR A 147 16.35 3.67 11.00
C TYR A 147 17.83 3.40 10.86
N ARG A 148 18.66 4.44 10.95
CA ARG A 148 20.10 4.24 11.13
C ARG A 148 20.28 3.54 12.48
N ARG A 149 20.93 2.37 12.49
CA ARG A 149 21.56 1.89 13.73
C ARG A 149 22.50 3.01 14.15
N ASN A 150 22.22 3.70 15.26
CA ASN A 150 23.12 4.71 15.79
C ASN A 150 24.54 4.14 15.78
N ARG A 151 25.46 4.84 15.09
CA ARG A 151 26.89 4.68 15.34
C ARG A 151 27.04 4.79 16.86
N ARG A 152 27.45 3.70 17.50
CA ARG A 152 27.90 3.75 18.89
C ARG A 152 28.96 4.86 18.96
N PHE A 153 28.73 5.85 19.83
CA PHE A 153 29.82 6.70 20.32
C PHE A 153 30.82 5.81 21.05
#